data_AF-A0A9W9FW11-F1
#
_entry.id   AF-A0A9W9FW11-F1
#
_cell.length_a   1.000
_cell.length_b   1.000
_cell.length_c   1.000
_cell.angle_alpha   90.00
_cell.angle_beta   90.00
_cell.angle_gamma   90.00
#
_symmetry.space_group_name_H-M   'P 1'
#
loop_
_entity.id
_entity.type
_entity.pdbx_description
1 polymer ?
#
loop_
_entity_poly.entity_id
_entity_poly.type
_entity_poly.pdbx_seq_one_letter_code
_entity_poly.pdbx_strand_id
1 'polypeptide(L)'
;MFCHCLRACLCGGNRSPLSSGGEEPLIKDPPKSKDWLQSRGAQVIRWIENPADPDCPISRNSLTVEQLQNEARIEDPKDDCMVSDLEFPAGFRLLEPWTTCRVYFGEDLWIGHVTPGVIVMQTIQRMAHETPNISEIALTIYYREYDTTEDLRHIFFTTVMNEQTRELITEDLYPYWPDDAPTMTWEHGTPEYEQIIGTRIGRVAGYIVLGGFDRGTRRIACVVGSSPCEEILDLRFDIEPM
;
A
#
# COMPACT_ATOMS: atom_id res chain seq x y z
N MET A 1 -25.87 3.46 17.07
CA MET A 1 -26.44 4.22 15.94
C MET A 1 -25.89 3.57 14.69
N PHE A 2 -26.77 3.11 13.80
CA PHE A 2 -26.55 1.97 12.91
C PHE A 2 -25.55 2.25 11.78
N CYS A 3 -24.54 1.39 11.67
CA CYS A 3 -23.73 1.20 10.46
C CYS A 3 -24.58 0.46 9.42
N HIS A 4 -25.45 1.21 8.74
CA HIS A 4 -26.39 0.71 7.74
C HIS A 4 -26.39 1.66 6.55
N CYS A 5 -25.40 1.49 5.67
CA CYS A 5 -25.61 1.40 4.22
C CYS A 5 -24.31 0.96 3.55
N LEU A 6 -24.41 -0.06 2.70
CA LEU A 6 -23.48 -0.43 1.63
C LEU A 6 -22.15 -1.14 1.97
N ARG A 7 -22.24 -2.27 2.68
CA ARG A 7 -21.29 -3.41 2.53
C ARG A 7 -21.87 -4.58 1.72
N ALA A 8 -22.77 -4.26 0.79
CA ALA A 8 -23.68 -5.25 0.19
C ALA A 8 -23.08 -6.17 -0.89
N CYS A 9 -21.74 -6.33 -1.00
CA CYS A 9 -21.16 -7.23 -2.00
C CYS A 9 -19.96 -8.11 -1.57
N LEU A 10 -19.58 -8.17 -0.29
CA LEU A 10 -18.55 -9.13 0.15
C LEU A 10 -19.10 -10.33 0.94
N CYS A 11 -20.39 -10.34 1.25
CA CYS A 11 -21.03 -11.41 2.01
C CYS A 11 -22.30 -11.92 1.30
N GLY A 12 -22.16 -12.76 0.28
CA GLY A 12 -23.25 -13.64 -0.17
C GLY A 12 -23.27 -13.99 -1.65
N GLY A 13 -23.05 -15.26 -1.98
CA GLY A 13 -23.52 -15.81 -3.26
C GLY A 13 -22.91 -17.12 -3.73
N ASN A 14 -23.56 -18.23 -3.37
CA ASN A 14 -23.61 -19.51 -4.09
C ASN A 14 -22.39 -20.45 -4.08
N ARG A 15 -22.51 -21.46 -3.22
CA ARG A 15 -22.04 -22.81 -3.50
C ARG A 15 -22.65 -23.30 -4.82
N SER A 16 -21.81 -23.76 -5.73
CA SER A 16 -22.12 -24.85 -6.65
C SER A 16 -20.95 -25.83 -6.65
N PRO A 17 -21.20 -27.14 -6.71
CA PRO A 17 -20.21 -28.18 -6.45
C PRO A 17 -19.42 -28.51 -7.72
N LEU A 18 -18.21 -29.03 -7.54
CA LEU A 18 -17.21 -29.60 -8.48
C LEU A 18 -15.89 -28.83 -8.25
N SER A 19 -14.74 -29.42 -7.92
CA SER A 19 -14.31 -30.78 -7.69
C SER A 19 -12.92 -30.67 -7.05
N SER A 20 -12.60 -31.59 -6.15
CA SER A 20 -11.28 -31.82 -5.53
C SER A 20 -10.05 -31.41 -6.36
N GLY A 21 -9.24 -30.51 -5.81
CA GLY A 21 -7.86 -30.22 -6.22
C GLY A 21 -7.23 -29.35 -5.14
N GLY A 22 -6.15 -29.82 -4.52
CA GLY A 22 -5.70 -29.38 -3.20
C GLY A 22 -5.49 -27.87 -3.03
N GLU A 23 -5.90 -27.36 -1.87
CA GLU A 23 -5.37 -26.12 -1.31
C GLU A 23 -3.86 -26.31 -1.14
N GLU A 24 -3.10 -25.80 -2.09
CA GLU A 24 -1.69 -25.55 -1.89
C GLU A 24 -1.61 -24.46 -0.79
N PRO A 25 -0.99 -24.75 0.36
CA PRO A 25 -1.00 -23.80 1.46
C PRO A 25 -0.29 -22.54 1.00
N LEU A 26 -0.99 -21.39 1.08
CA LEU A 26 -0.37 -20.07 1.07
C LEU A 26 0.86 -20.15 1.97
N ILE A 27 2.05 -20.09 1.37
CA ILE A 27 3.32 -20.23 2.08
C ILE A 27 3.39 -19.07 3.06
N LYS A 28 3.02 -19.32 4.32
CA LYS A 28 3.15 -18.35 5.39
C LYS A 28 4.63 -18.06 5.54
N ASP A 29 5.03 -16.82 5.29
CA ASP A 29 6.39 -16.41 5.63
C ASP A 29 6.60 -16.67 7.12
N PRO A 30 7.77 -17.20 7.52
CA PRO A 30 8.04 -17.41 8.92
C PRO A 30 7.92 -16.08 9.67
N PRO A 31 7.24 -16.06 10.83
CA PRO A 31 7.03 -14.83 11.59
C PRO A 31 8.40 -14.20 11.88
N LYS A 32 8.56 -12.95 11.49
CA LYS A 32 9.79 -12.19 11.68
C LYS A 32 9.65 -11.38 12.97
N SER A 33 10.68 -11.40 13.82
CA SER A 33 10.64 -10.68 15.09
C SER A 33 10.50 -9.17 14.87
N LYS A 34 9.96 -8.46 15.87
CA LYS A 34 9.90 -6.98 15.90
C LYS A 34 11.28 -6.36 15.66
N ASP A 35 12.33 -6.87 16.30
CA ASP A 35 13.71 -6.38 16.09
C ASP A 35 14.18 -6.51 14.64
N TRP A 36 13.81 -7.60 13.96
CA TRP A 36 14.12 -7.79 12.55
C TRP A 36 13.38 -6.78 11.69
N LEU A 37 12.08 -6.56 11.95
CA LEU A 37 11.27 -5.58 11.25
C LEU A 37 11.82 -4.17 11.46
N GLN A 38 12.11 -3.81 12.70
CA GLN A 38 12.70 -2.53 13.08
C GLN A 38 14.01 -2.28 12.32
N SER A 39 14.93 -3.26 12.34
CA SER A 39 16.22 -3.15 11.65
C SER A 39 16.06 -2.95 10.13
N ARG A 40 15.06 -3.60 9.52
CA ARG A 40 14.76 -3.42 8.09
C ARG A 40 14.10 -2.08 7.80
N GLY A 41 13.22 -1.61 8.67
CA GLY A 41 12.62 -0.29 8.53
C GLY A 41 13.67 0.80 8.63
N ALA A 42 14.53 0.74 9.64
CA ALA A 42 15.67 1.64 9.82
C ALA A 42 16.57 1.66 8.57
N GLN A 43 16.81 0.50 7.95
CA GLN A 43 17.55 0.43 6.67
C GLN A 43 16.83 1.19 5.54
N VAL A 44 15.53 1.01 5.38
CA VAL A 44 14.74 1.69 4.33
C VAL A 44 14.69 3.20 4.57
N ILE A 45 14.48 3.63 5.81
CA ILE A 45 14.52 5.04 6.21
C ILE A 45 15.89 5.63 5.88
N ARG A 46 16.97 4.94 6.27
CA ARG A 46 18.34 5.37 5.95
C ARG A 46 18.56 5.54 4.46
N TRP A 47 18.05 4.63 3.63
CA TRP A 47 18.12 4.75 2.16
C TRP A 47 17.37 5.98 1.64
N ILE A 48 16.18 6.26 2.19
CA ILE A 48 15.36 7.42 1.81
C ILE A 48 16.09 8.72 2.15
N GLU A 49 16.61 8.81 3.37
CA GLU A 49 17.15 10.06 3.92
C GLU A 49 18.60 10.33 3.53
N ASN A 50 19.38 9.30 3.21
CA ASN A 50 20.80 9.44 2.89
C ASN A 50 21.05 9.31 1.37
N PRO A 51 21.25 10.42 0.64
CA PRO A 51 21.56 10.38 -0.79
C PRO A 51 22.90 9.72 -1.12
N ALA A 52 23.82 9.66 -0.15
CA ALA A 52 25.15 9.10 -0.32
C ALA A 52 25.24 7.62 0.12
N ASP A 53 24.13 6.98 0.53
CA ASP A 53 24.17 5.57 0.94
C ASP A 53 24.54 4.69 -0.26
N PRO A 54 25.73 4.04 -0.25
CA PRO A 54 26.19 3.21 -1.37
C PRO A 54 25.50 1.84 -1.40
N ASP A 55 24.84 1.44 -0.31
CA ASP A 55 24.23 0.12 -0.16
C ASP A 55 22.75 0.12 -0.55
N CYS A 56 22.20 1.26 -1.01
CA CYS A 56 20.82 1.32 -1.48
C CYS A 56 20.69 0.67 -2.86
N PRO A 57 19.95 -0.44 -3.00
CA PRO A 57 19.80 -1.12 -4.29
C PRO A 57 18.68 -0.53 -5.15
N ILE A 58 17.90 0.43 -4.62
CA ILE A 58 16.71 0.96 -5.27
C ILE A 58 17.09 2.23 -6.03
N SER A 59 16.92 2.21 -7.35
CA SER A 59 17.10 3.38 -8.21
C SER A 59 15.79 4.15 -8.40
N ARG A 60 15.89 5.34 -8.99
CA ARG A 60 14.74 6.08 -9.52
C ARG A 60 13.92 5.16 -10.42
N ASN A 61 12.59 5.30 -10.39
CA ASN A 61 11.71 4.51 -11.26
C ASN A 61 12.04 4.77 -12.72
N SER A 62 12.36 3.70 -13.46
CA SER A 62 12.66 3.76 -14.89
C SER A 62 11.60 3.07 -15.75
N LEU A 63 10.59 2.44 -15.14
CA LEU A 63 9.47 1.84 -15.86
C LEU A 63 8.66 2.94 -16.55
N THR A 64 8.52 2.84 -17.87
CA THR A 64 7.73 3.76 -18.69
C THR A 64 6.32 3.24 -18.90
N VAL A 65 5.39 4.15 -19.23
CA VAL A 65 4.01 3.80 -19.59
C VAL A 65 3.97 2.87 -20.80
N GLU A 66 4.85 3.09 -21.78
CA GLU A 66 4.95 2.25 -22.98
C GLU A 66 5.38 0.81 -22.63
N GLN A 67 6.42 0.65 -21.80
CA GLN A 67 6.84 -0.67 -21.31
C GLN A 67 5.71 -1.36 -20.54
N LEU A 68 5.04 -0.62 -19.65
CA LEU A 68 3.90 -1.14 -18.88
C LEU A 68 2.77 -1.62 -19.80
N GLN A 69 2.45 -0.88 -20.86
CA GLN A 69 1.41 -1.26 -21.84
C GLN A 69 1.80 -2.44 -22.73
N ASN A 70 3.10 -2.62 -22.98
CA ASN A 70 3.60 -3.72 -23.80
C ASN A 70 3.60 -5.06 -23.02
N GLU A 71 3.80 -5.01 -21.71
CA GLU A 71 3.98 -6.19 -20.86
C GLU A 71 2.73 -6.54 -20.03
N ALA A 72 1.84 -5.58 -19.80
CA ALA A 72 0.64 -5.76 -18.99
C ALA A 72 -0.64 -5.42 -19.75
N ARG A 73 -1.72 -6.04 -19.29
CA ARG A 73 -3.07 -5.62 -19.65
C ARG A 73 -3.53 -4.56 -18.66
N ILE A 74 -3.79 -3.35 -19.14
CA ILE A 74 -4.24 -2.22 -18.33
C ILE A 74 -5.73 -1.97 -18.60
N GLU A 75 -6.53 -1.82 -17.54
CA GLU A 75 -7.92 -1.38 -17.60
C GLU A 75 -8.10 -0.09 -16.80
N ASP A 76 -8.79 0.89 -17.38
CA ASP A 76 -9.16 2.15 -16.74
C ASP A 76 -10.70 2.22 -16.60
N PRO A 77 -11.29 1.50 -15.62
CA PRO A 77 -12.74 1.47 -15.46
C PRO A 77 -13.27 2.85 -15.07
N LYS A 78 -14.23 3.36 -15.84
CA LYS A 78 -14.81 4.70 -15.66
C LYS A 78 -15.83 4.78 -14.52
N ASP A 79 -16.40 3.64 -14.12
CA ASP A 79 -17.52 3.55 -13.17
C ASP A 79 -17.21 2.60 -12.01
N ASP A 80 -16.07 2.79 -11.33
CA ASP A 80 -15.81 2.05 -10.08
C ASP A 80 -16.48 2.81 -8.92
N CYS A 81 -17.73 2.44 -8.61
CA CYS A 81 -18.56 3.07 -7.58
C CYS A 81 -18.05 2.88 -6.15
N MET A 82 -16.96 2.14 -5.95
CA MET A 82 -16.43 1.77 -4.64
C MET A 82 -15.56 2.85 -3.98
N VAL A 83 -15.29 3.98 -4.67
CA VAL A 83 -14.37 5.02 -4.17
C VAL A 83 -15.07 6.10 -3.35
N SER A 84 -16.31 6.44 -3.69
CA SER A 84 -17.06 7.53 -3.03
C SER A 84 -17.41 7.23 -1.57
N ASP A 85 -17.36 5.96 -1.16
CA ASP A 85 -17.70 5.50 0.20
C ASP A 85 -16.46 5.08 1.03
N LEU A 86 -15.24 5.25 0.50
CA LEU A 86 -14.01 4.99 1.27
C LEU A 86 -13.76 6.13 2.26
N GLU A 87 -14.14 5.92 3.52
CA GLU A 87 -13.64 6.73 4.63
C GLU A 87 -12.19 6.32 4.92
N PHE A 88 -11.25 7.13 4.46
CA PHE A 88 -9.83 6.88 4.68
C PHE A 88 -9.40 7.24 6.11
N PRO A 89 -8.28 6.67 6.60
CA PRO A 89 -7.72 7.01 7.89
C PRO A 89 -7.71 8.51 8.18
N ALA A 90 -8.20 8.87 9.36
CA ALA A 90 -8.35 10.25 9.87
C ALA A 90 -9.31 11.15 9.08
N GLY A 91 -10.36 10.57 8.48
CA GLY A 91 -11.40 11.33 7.77
C GLY A 91 -10.90 11.94 6.46
N PHE A 92 -9.81 11.38 5.91
CA PHE A 92 -9.25 11.84 4.65
C PHE A 92 -10.25 11.58 3.51
N ARG A 93 -10.39 12.55 2.61
CA ARG A 93 -11.27 12.45 1.44
C ARG A 93 -10.43 12.55 0.19
N LEU A 94 -10.56 11.57 -0.70
CA LEU A 94 -9.98 11.69 -2.03
C LEU A 94 -10.63 12.85 -2.76
N LEU A 95 -9.80 13.63 -3.46
CA LEU A 95 -10.27 14.71 -4.30
C LEU A 95 -10.66 14.13 -5.66
N GLU A 96 -11.82 14.53 -6.17
CA GLU A 96 -12.14 14.30 -7.58
C GLU A 96 -11.36 15.29 -8.47
N PRO A 97 -10.98 14.89 -9.70
CA PRO A 97 -11.14 13.55 -10.27
C PRO A 97 -10.05 12.58 -9.78
N TRP A 98 -10.40 11.29 -9.67
CA TRP A 98 -9.43 10.20 -9.53
C TRP A 98 -9.48 9.29 -10.76
N THR A 99 -8.36 8.62 -11.03
CA THR A 99 -8.24 7.59 -12.07
C THR A 99 -8.10 6.23 -11.40
N THR A 100 -9.05 5.33 -11.67
CA THR A 100 -8.96 3.92 -11.29
C THR A 100 -8.14 3.17 -12.33
N CYS A 101 -7.17 2.37 -11.89
CA CYS A 101 -6.42 1.49 -12.79
C CYS A 101 -6.38 0.06 -12.25
N ARG A 102 -6.50 -0.89 -13.18
CA ARG A 102 -6.22 -2.31 -12.95
C ARG A 102 -5.14 -2.75 -13.91
N VAL A 103 -4.05 -3.27 -13.39
CA VAL A 103 -2.90 -3.74 -14.17
C VAL A 103 -2.70 -5.22 -13.90
N TYR A 104 -2.73 -6.01 -14.96
CA TYR A 104 -2.59 -7.46 -14.92
C TYR A 104 -1.30 -7.87 -15.63
N PHE A 105 -0.43 -8.59 -14.90
CA PHE A 105 0.81 -9.18 -15.42
C PHE A 105 0.77 -10.69 -15.21
N GLY A 106 0.15 -11.42 -16.14
CA GLY A 106 -0.11 -12.84 -15.94
C GLY A 106 -1.01 -13.06 -14.71
N GLU A 107 -0.46 -13.64 -13.64
CA GLU A 107 -1.13 -13.87 -12.35
C GLU A 107 -0.92 -12.73 -11.33
N ASP A 108 -0.07 -11.76 -11.65
CA ASP A 108 0.18 -10.59 -10.81
C ASP A 108 -0.85 -9.50 -11.09
N LEU A 109 -1.22 -8.76 -10.04
CA LEU A 109 -2.31 -7.81 -10.07
C LEU A 109 -1.96 -6.56 -9.27
N TRP A 110 -2.25 -5.41 -9.86
CA TRP A 110 -2.33 -4.13 -9.16
C TRP A 110 -3.69 -3.50 -9.44
N ILE A 111 -4.43 -3.16 -8.38
CA ILE A 111 -5.68 -2.41 -8.43
C ILE A 111 -5.57 -1.23 -7.49
N GLY A 112 -5.86 -0.04 -7.98
CA GLY A 112 -5.76 1.16 -7.19
C GLY A 112 -6.31 2.40 -7.89
N HIS A 113 -6.17 3.52 -7.19
CA HIS A 113 -6.61 4.85 -7.61
C HIS A 113 -5.46 5.82 -7.50
N VAL A 114 -5.41 6.78 -8.41
CA VAL A 114 -4.55 7.95 -8.30
C VAL A 114 -5.38 9.23 -8.39
N THR A 115 -5.04 10.19 -7.55
CA THR A 115 -5.60 11.56 -7.54
C THR A 115 -4.45 12.52 -7.22
N PRO A 116 -4.50 13.84 -7.50
CA PRO A 116 -3.38 14.73 -7.22
C PRO A 116 -2.87 14.58 -5.78
N GLY A 117 -1.59 14.29 -5.65
CA GLY A 117 -0.91 14.07 -4.38
C GLY A 117 -1.14 12.72 -3.70
N VAL A 118 -1.87 11.78 -4.30
CA VAL A 118 -2.26 10.53 -3.63
C VAL A 118 -2.19 9.30 -4.55
N ILE A 119 -1.63 8.22 -4.01
CA ILE A 119 -1.77 6.87 -4.55
C ILE A 119 -2.55 6.02 -3.55
N VAL A 120 -3.59 5.32 -4.02
CA VAL A 120 -4.36 4.35 -3.22
C VAL A 120 -4.21 2.97 -3.83
N MET A 121 -3.71 2.01 -3.06
CA MET A 121 -3.61 0.61 -3.45
C MET A 121 -4.66 -0.22 -2.73
N GLN A 122 -5.54 -0.87 -3.49
CA GLN A 122 -6.64 -1.68 -2.96
C GLN A 122 -6.33 -3.17 -3.00
N THR A 123 -5.76 -3.64 -4.11
CA THR A 123 -5.37 -5.04 -4.25
C THR A 123 -4.02 -5.10 -4.94
N ILE A 124 -3.06 -5.72 -4.28
CA ILE A 124 -1.74 -5.97 -4.83
C ILE A 124 -1.43 -7.44 -4.65
N GLN A 125 -1.08 -8.12 -5.73
CA GLN A 125 -0.69 -9.52 -5.74
C GLN A 125 0.54 -9.67 -6.62
N ARG A 126 1.54 -10.38 -6.09
CA ARG A 126 2.76 -10.70 -6.83
C ARG A 126 3.17 -12.13 -6.53
N MET A 127 3.09 -12.95 -7.56
CA MET A 127 3.45 -14.37 -7.63
C MET A 127 4.75 -14.55 -8.41
N ALA A 128 4.98 -13.76 -9.47
CA ALA A 128 6.14 -13.87 -10.33
C ALA A 128 7.29 -12.93 -9.91
N HIS A 129 8.53 -13.40 -10.07
CA HIS A 129 9.73 -12.59 -9.82
C HIS A 129 10.13 -11.70 -11.00
N GLU A 130 9.62 -11.98 -12.20
CA GLU A 130 9.99 -11.31 -13.46
C GLU A 130 9.13 -10.07 -13.75
N THR A 131 8.07 -9.84 -12.97
CA THR A 131 7.22 -8.65 -13.11
C THR A 131 7.85 -7.44 -12.44
N PRO A 132 7.57 -6.22 -12.94
CA PRO A 132 8.00 -4.99 -12.27
C PRO A 132 7.53 -4.94 -10.81
N ASN A 133 8.28 -4.24 -9.95
CA ASN A 133 7.87 -4.11 -8.57
C ASN A 133 6.56 -3.32 -8.47
N ILE A 134 5.73 -3.65 -7.47
CA ILE A 134 4.48 -2.93 -7.18
C ILE A 134 4.69 -1.42 -7.06
N SER A 135 5.82 -0.98 -6.49
CA SER A 135 6.19 0.43 -6.39
C SER A 135 6.43 1.10 -7.76
N GLU A 136 7.05 0.38 -8.70
CA GLU A 136 7.31 0.88 -10.06
C GLU A 136 6.00 1.00 -10.85
N ILE A 137 5.11 0.01 -10.72
CA ILE A 137 3.77 0.04 -11.32
C ILE A 137 2.98 1.24 -10.80
N ALA A 138 2.91 1.41 -9.47
CA ALA A 138 2.19 2.51 -8.84
C ALA A 138 2.72 3.89 -9.28
N LEU A 139 4.04 4.08 -9.29
CA LEU A 139 4.67 5.32 -9.75
C LEU A 139 4.42 5.57 -11.24
N THR A 140 4.47 4.54 -12.08
CA THR A 140 4.24 4.68 -13.52
C THR A 140 2.80 5.10 -13.82
N ILE A 141 1.83 4.56 -13.08
CA ILE A 141 0.42 4.96 -13.18
C ILE A 141 0.24 6.41 -12.71
N TYR A 142 0.82 6.78 -11.57
CA TYR A 142 0.75 8.16 -11.08
C TYR A 142 1.37 9.16 -12.08
N TYR A 143 2.55 8.82 -12.60
CA TYR A 143 3.24 9.64 -13.59
C TYR A 143 2.46 9.76 -14.90
N ARG A 144 1.76 8.70 -15.35
CA ARG A 144 0.89 8.73 -16.53
C ARG A 144 -0.19 9.81 -16.45
N GLU A 145 -0.72 10.08 -15.25
CA GLU A 145 -1.82 11.02 -15.04
C GLU A 145 -1.34 12.45 -14.73
N TYR A 146 -0.17 12.60 -14.09
CA TYR A 146 0.28 13.90 -13.55
C TYR A 146 1.64 14.40 -14.05
N ASP A 147 2.35 13.62 -14.87
CA ASP A 147 3.68 13.94 -15.44
C ASP A 147 4.78 14.28 -14.41
N THR A 148 4.52 14.10 -13.12
CA THR A 148 5.45 14.35 -12.03
C THR A 148 5.09 13.50 -10.81
N THR A 149 6.02 13.39 -9.86
CA THR A 149 5.83 12.81 -8.53
C THR A 149 6.02 13.85 -7.43
N GLU A 150 6.40 15.09 -7.76
CA GLU A 150 6.80 16.12 -6.79
C GLU A 150 5.67 16.53 -5.82
N ASP A 151 4.43 16.38 -6.29
CA ASP A 151 3.20 16.69 -5.57
C ASP A 151 2.67 15.50 -4.75
N LEU A 152 3.22 14.29 -4.90
CA LEU A 152 2.81 13.12 -4.11
C LEU A 152 3.05 13.38 -2.61
N ARG A 153 1.99 13.16 -1.81
CA ARG A 153 1.94 13.40 -0.35
C ARG A 153 1.43 12.21 0.43
N HIS A 154 0.60 11.37 -0.15
CA HIS A 154 -0.02 10.26 0.58
C HIS A 154 0.01 8.95 -0.22
N ILE A 155 0.34 7.86 0.46
CA ILE A 155 0.20 6.50 -0.06
C ILE A 155 -0.78 5.75 0.85
N PHE A 156 -1.85 5.22 0.29
CA PHE A 156 -2.82 4.41 1.01
C PHE A 156 -2.74 2.95 0.61
N PHE A 157 -2.92 2.07 1.60
CA PHE A 157 -3.20 0.66 1.41
C PHE A 157 -4.51 0.35 2.11
N THR A 158 -5.50 -0.14 1.38
CA THR A 158 -6.81 -0.47 1.97
C THR A 158 -7.00 -1.97 2.11
N THR A 159 -7.69 -2.41 3.16
CA THR A 159 -7.96 -3.84 3.44
C THR A 159 -6.68 -4.66 3.42
N VAL A 160 -5.70 -4.27 4.24
CA VAL A 160 -4.40 -4.94 4.33
C VAL A 160 -4.57 -6.37 4.83
N MET A 161 -4.39 -7.33 3.91
CA MET A 161 -4.47 -8.78 4.18
C MET A 161 -3.09 -9.44 4.35
N ASN A 162 -1.98 -8.70 4.20
CA ASN A 162 -0.65 -9.25 4.38
C ASN A 162 -0.44 -9.66 5.86
N GLU A 163 -0.37 -10.96 6.14
CA GLU A 163 -0.29 -11.52 7.50
C GLU A 163 0.79 -10.83 8.35
N GLN A 164 2.03 -10.71 7.85
CA GLN A 164 3.11 -10.04 8.59
C GLN A 164 2.77 -8.60 9.02
N THR A 165 2.17 -7.81 8.13
CA THR A 165 1.83 -6.41 8.44
C THR A 165 0.63 -6.34 9.37
N ARG A 166 -0.38 -7.18 9.10
CA ARG A 166 -1.62 -7.22 9.87
C ARG A 166 -1.35 -7.69 11.30
N GLU A 167 -0.70 -8.84 11.48
CA GLU A 167 -0.38 -9.40 12.81
C GLU A 167 0.44 -8.42 13.65
N LEU A 168 1.50 -7.80 13.06
CA LEU A 168 2.28 -6.76 13.75
C LEU A 168 1.39 -5.65 14.30
N ILE A 169 0.44 -5.16 13.51
CA ILE A 169 -0.39 -4.03 13.93
C ILE A 169 -1.48 -4.49 14.90
N THR A 170 -2.27 -5.50 14.53
CA THR A 170 -3.49 -5.88 15.23
C THR A 170 -3.29 -6.81 16.40
N GLU A 171 -2.12 -7.42 16.55
CA GLU A 171 -1.82 -8.28 17.72
C GLU A 171 -0.77 -7.63 18.63
N ASP A 172 0.10 -6.81 18.05
CA ASP A 172 1.42 -6.54 18.62
C ASP A 172 1.65 -5.07 18.96
N LEU A 173 1.24 -4.14 18.10
CA LEU A 173 1.40 -2.69 18.30
C LEU A 173 0.12 -2.04 18.81
N TYR A 174 -1.02 -2.47 18.30
CA TYR A 174 -2.31 -1.89 18.60
C TYR A 174 -3.44 -2.92 18.60
N PRO A 175 -3.47 -3.81 19.62
CA PRO A 175 -4.46 -4.89 19.69
C PRO A 175 -5.88 -4.45 20.00
N TYR A 176 -6.08 -3.20 20.44
CA TYR A 176 -7.38 -2.66 20.81
C TYR A 176 -7.62 -1.33 20.11
N TRP A 177 -8.57 -1.31 19.19
CA TRP A 177 -9.02 -0.10 18.50
C TRP A 177 -10.13 0.57 19.30
N PRO A 178 -9.96 1.82 19.75
CA PRO A 178 -11.01 2.55 20.45
C PRO A 178 -12.15 2.89 19.49
N ASP A 179 -13.40 2.69 19.94
CA ASP A 179 -14.60 3.07 19.18
C ASP A 179 -14.67 4.58 18.90
N ASP A 180 -14.08 5.40 19.79
CA ASP A 180 -14.10 6.87 19.74
C ASP A 180 -12.91 7.49 18.99
N ALA A 181 -11.87 6.70 18.73
CA ALA A 181 -10.69 7.11 17.98
C ALA A 181 -10.19 5.92 17.13
N PRO A 182 -10.82 5.64 15.98
CA PRO A 182 -10.53 4.45 15.17
C PRO A 182 -9.18 4.54 14.43
N THR A 183 -8.34 5.53 14.77
CA THR A 183 -7.08 5.80 14.08
C THR A 183 -5.91 5.86 15.05
N MET A 184 -4.80 5.29 14.66
CA MET A 184 -3.51 5.37 15.36
C MET A 184 -2.48 6.02 14.45
N THR A 185 -1.60 6.86 15.01
CA THR A 185 -0.49 7.49 14.27
C THR A 185 0.84 7.05 14.88
N TRP A 186 1.73 6.53 14.04
CA TRP A 186 3.10 6.19 14.39
C TRP A 186 4.05 7.20 13.74
N GLU A 187 4.68 8.00 14.58
CA GLU A 187 5.55 9.11 14.16
C GLU A 187 6.95 8.63 13.77
N HIS A 188 7.57 9.33 12.82
CA HIS A 188 8.95 9.09 12.42
C HIS A 188 9.91 9.08 13.62
N GLY A 189 10.85 8.14 13.62
CA GLY A 189 11.87 7.98 14.66
C GLY A 189 11.43 7.18 15.88
N THR A 190 10.21 6.63 15.87
CA THR A 190 9.76 5.67 16.90
C THR A 190 10.08 4.22 16.49
N PRO A 191 10.34 3.31 17.44
CA PRO A 191 10.54 1.88 17.14
C PRO A 191 9.35 1.25 16.39
N GLU A 192 8.13 1.62 16.75
CA GLU A 192 6.91 1.10 16.14
C GLU A 192 6.78 1.54 14.68
N TYR A 193 7.09 2.80 14.40
CA TYR A 193 7.18 3.33 13.03
C TYR A 193 8.20 2.54 12.20
N GLU A 194 9.42 2.34 12.72
CA GLU A 194 10.45 1.55 12.03
C GLU A 194 9.98 0.11 11.78
N GLN A 195 9.33 -0.53 12.74
CA GLN A 195 8.77 -1.88 12.56
C GLN A 195 7.75 -1.93 11.42
N ILE A 196 6.84 -0.94 11.35
CA ILE A 196 5.84 -0.86 10.29
C ILE A 196 6.50 -0.63 8.92
N ILE A 197 7.48 0.28 8.81
CA ILE A 197 8.24 0.49 7.57
C ILE A 197 8.98 -0.80 7.15
N GLY A 198 9.43 -1.61 8.10
CA GLY A 198 10.12 -2.88 7.84
C GLY A 198 9.24 -4.01 7.28
N THR A 199 7.91 -3.89 7.42
CA THR A 199 6.95 -4.87 6.87
C THR A 199 6.99 -4.92 5.34
N ARG A 200 6.36 -5.93 4.73
CA ARG A 200 6.20 -5.94 3.25
C ARG A 200 5.47 -4.69 2.74
N ILE A 201 4.38 -4.28 3.39
CA ILE A 201 3.59 -3.11 2.96
C ILE A 201 4.38 -1.82 3.18
N GLY A 202 4.98 -1.64 4.35
CA GLY A 202 5.80 -0.47 4.65
C GLY A 202 6.99 -0.33 3.68
N ARG A 203 7.61 -1.45 3.28
CA ARG A 203 8.68 -1.42 2.27
C ARG A 203 8.19 -1.02 0.90
N VAL A 204 6.98 -1.41 0.48
CA VAL A 204 6.40 -0.92 -0.79
C VAL A 204 6.25 0.60 -0.73
N ALA A 205 5.74 1.16 0.38
CA ALA A 205 5.66 2.61 0.56
C ALA A 205 7.04 3.28 0.49
N GLY A 206 8.03 2.73 1.19
CA GLY A 206 9.40 3.24 1.14
C GLY A 206 10.02 3.17 -0.26
N TYR A 207 9.75 2.11 -1.03
CA TYR A 207 10.24 1.95 -2.39
C TYR A 207 9.53 2.91 -3.37
N ILE A 208 8.28 3.27 -3.13
CA ILE A 208 7.61 4.35 -3.87
C ILE A 208 8.33 5.68 -3.62
N VAL A 209 8.71 5.99 -2.37
CA VAL A 209 9.47 7.22 -2.07
C VAL A 209 10.86 7.20 -2.73
N LEU A 210 11.59 6.08 -2.64
CA LEU A 210 12.91 5.92 -3.27
C LEU A 210 12.86 5.99 -4.81
N GLY A 211 11.82 5.42 -5.42
CA GLY A 211 11.65 5.45 -6.87
C GLY A 211 11.11 6.79 -7.37
N GLY A 212 10.31 7.49 -6.56
CA GLY A 212 9.59 8.70 -6.93
C GLY A 212 10.39 9.99 -6.72
N PHE A 213 11.28 10.05 -5.74
CA PHE A 213 11.99 11.27 -5.34
C PHE A 213 13.51 11.12 -5.36
N ASP A 214 14.24 12.23 -5.40
CA ASP A 214 15.66 12.20 -5.09
C ASP A 214 15.85 11.87 -3.61
N ARG A 215 16.78 10.97 -3.30
CA ARG A 215 17.12 10.62 -1.92
C ARG A 215 17.52 11.88 -1.14
N GLY A 216 17.10 11.95 0.13
CA GLY A 216 17.33 13.10 1.01
C GLY A 216 16.45 14.32 0.73
N THR A 217 15.44 14.23 -0.14
CA THR A 217 14.52 15.36 -0.44
C THR A 217 13.11 15.19 0.11
N ARG A 218 12.75 13.96 0.46
CA ARG A 218 11.46 13.57 1.05
C ARG A 218 11.69 12.50 2.10
N ARG A 219 10.78 12.45 3.08
CA ARG A 219 10.65 11.36 4.04
C ARG A 219 9.21 10.94 4.20
N ILE A 220 8.99 9.75 4.75
CA ILE A 220 7.71 9.37 5.31
C ILE A 220 7.67 9.94 6.73
N ALA A 221 6.79 10.90 6.99
CA ALA A 221 6.69 11.63 8.24
C ALA A 221 6.03 10.80 9.34
N CYS A 222 4.97 10.06 8.96
CA CYS A 222 4.25 9.19 9.86
C CYS A 222 3.49 8.11 9.08
N VAL A 223 3.04 7.11 9.82
CA VAL A 223 2.07 6.12 9.34
C VAL A 223 0.80 6.26 10.15
N VAL A 224 -0.33 6.38 9.48
CA VAL A 224 -1.65 6.39 10.12
C VAL A 224 -2.36 5.08 9.81
N GLY A 225 -2.71 4.33 10.84
CA GLY A 225 -3.56 3.16 10.73
C GLY A 225 -5.00 3.48 11.08
N SER A 226 -5.93 2.81 10.42
CA SER A 226 -7.35 2.83 10.76
C SER A 226 -7.91 1.41 10.72
N SER A 227 -8.80 1.11 11.66
CA SER A 227 -9.59 -0.12 11.66
C SER A 227 -11.06 0.23 11.77
N PRO A 228 -11.72 0.55 10.64
CA PRO A 228 -13.14 0.93 10.66
C PRO A 228 -14.06 -0.22 11.09
N CYS A 229 -13.56 -1.46 11.11
CA CYS A 229 -14.16 -2.62 11.76
C CYS A 229 -13.08 -3.69 12.02
N GLU A 230 -13.35 -4.67 12.90
CA GLU A 230 -12.39 -5.71 13.32
C GLU A 230 -11.63 -6.42 12.18
N GLU A 231 -12.23 -6.53 10.99
CA GLU A 231 -11.62 -7.24 9.86
C GLU A 231 -10.83 -6.34 8.90
N ILE A 232 -10.95 -5.02 8.98
CA ILE A 232 -10.32 -4.10 8.02
C ILE A 232 -9.16 -3.39 8.70
N LEU A 233 -8.01 -3.39 8.03
CA LEU A 233 -6.87 -2.56 8.39
C LEU A 233 -6.50 -1.72 7.18
N ASP A 234 -6.57 -0.40 7.33
CA ASP A 234 -6.13 0.56 6.32
C ASP A 234 -4.90 1.31 6.84
N LEU A 235 -3.95 1.56 5.95
CA LEU A 235 -2.72 2.30 6.24
C LEU A 235 -2.58 3.49 5.31
N ARG A 236 -2.20 4.63 5.88
CA ARG A 236 -1.78 5.84 5.16
C ARG A 236 -0.34 6.17 5.54
N PHE A 237 0.49 6.43 4.54
CA PHE A 237 1.86 6.90 4.72
C PHE A 237 1.93 8.34 4.25
N ASP A 238 2.31 9.26 5.14
CA ASP A 238 2.38 10.68 4.84
C ASP A 238 3.80 11.06 4.44
N ILE A 239 3.94 11.73 3.29
CA ILE A 239 5.22 12.12 2.69
C ILE A 239 5.37 13.63 2.78
N GLU A 240 6.52 14.08 3.28
CA GLU A 240 6.84 15.49 3.39
C GLU A 240 8.26 15.82 2.89
N PRO A 241 8.53 17.08 2.51
CA PRO A 241 9.89 17.58 2.29
C PRO A 241 10.79 17.46 3.52
N MET A 242 12.08 17.18 3.29
CA MET A 242 13.13 17.22 4.30
C MET A 242 13.87 18.55 4.34
#